data_AF-A0A9E2LIM6-F1
#
_entry.id   AF-A0A9E2LIM6-F1
#
_cell.length_a   1.000
_cell.length_b   1.000
_cell.length_c   1.000
_cell.angle_alpha   90.00
_cell.angle_beta   90.00
_cell.angle_gamma   90.00
#
_symmetry.space_group_name_H-M   'P 1'
#
loop_
_entity.id
_entity.type
_entity.pdbx_description
1 polymer ?
#
loop_
_entity_poly.entity_id
_entity_poly.type
_entity_poly.pdbx_seq_one_letter_code
_entity_poly.pdbx_strand_id
1 'polypeptide(L)'
;MKTFLNLLVMTLTIGLVLVACDEDKKTTNNVNNVNNLNNVNNAVCGDSTVDETEDCDDGEANANEPDACRADCTHPVCGDAILDVLQAYGVEECDNGEANADEPNVCRTNCLNPFCGDSILDDEFFEECDYGDGNADAPNVCRQGCINPACGDGIIDFSLVWGEETCDDGDTDAEDGCNGSCKIELGWSCQGQPSVCTDGCGDGLINGSEECDNETDFIPNSGDGCSATCRVEVGWACSGEPSNCTPICGDNLRVGPETDALSCDDGDTEPNDGCDGNCLVEEGWTCTGTPSVCIQN
;
A
#
# COMPACT_ATOMS: atom_id res chain seq x y z
N MET A 1 -33.31 16.66 -63.53
CA MET A 1 -34.26 15.99 -64.44
C MET A 1 -33.57 15.84 -65.79
N LYS A 2 -33.19 14.59 -66.16
CA LYS A 2 -32.69 14.12 -67.49
C LYS A 2 -31.33 14.71 -67.95
N THR A 3 -30.35 13.97 -68.47
CA THR A 3 -30.37 12.67 -69.16
C THR A 3 -28.96 12.05 -69.27
N PHE A 4 -28.92 10.71 -69.34
CA PHE A 4 -27.78 9.81 -69.55
C PHE A 4 -27.27 9.75 -71.01
N LEU A 5 -26.02 9.30 -71.22
CA LEU A 5 -25.62 7.98 -71.82
C LEU A 5 -24.56 8.00 -72.98
N ASN A 6 -23.47 7.22 -72.79
CA ASN A 6 -22.66 6.39 -73.73
C ASN A 6 -21.99 7.00 -74.97
N LEU A 7 -20.92 6.47 -75.58
CA LEU A 7 -19.88 5.44 -75.37
C LEU A 7 -19.13 5.42 -76.71
N LEU A 8 -17.79 5.49 -76.79
CA LEU A 8 -17.06 4.82 -77.87
C LEU A 8 -15.57 4.58 -77.54
N VAL A 9 -15.19 3.33 -77.72
CA VAL A 9 -13.86 2.73 -77.61
C VAL A 9 -13.04 3.06 -78.86
N MET A 10 -11.73 3.32 -78.72
CA MET A 10 -10.78 3.02 -79.80
C MET A 10 -9.37 2.73 -79.26
N THR A 11 -8.99 1.46 -79.37
CA THR A 11 -7.66 0.90 -79.18
C THR A 11 -6.73 1.29 -80.35
N LEU A 12 -5.45 1.63 -80.10
CA LEU A 12 -4.44 1.64 -81.17
C LEU A 12 -2.99 1.38 -80.66
N THR A 13 -2.60 0.12 -80.84
CA THR A 13 -1.30 -0.48 -81.24
C THR A 13 0.06 0.08 -80.78
N ILE A 14 0.82 -0.87 -80.21
CA ILE A 14 2.29 -0.96 -80.06
C ILE A 14 3.03 -0.71 -81.39
N GLY A 15 4.13 0.05 -81.33
CA GLY A 15 5.08 0.21 -82.43
C GLY A 15 6.50 0.45 -81.90
N LEU A 16 7.28 -0.63 -81.84
CA LEU A 16 8.71 -0.67 -81.54
C LEU A 16 9.50 -0.08 -82.72
N VAL A 17 10.34 0.93 -82.51
CA VAL A 17 11.38 1.34 -83.48
C VAL A 17 12.71 1.48 -82.74
N LEU A 18 13.58 0.51 -82.98
CA LEU A 18 15.02 0.53 -82.72
C LEU A 18 15.76 1.37 -83.77
N VAL A 19 17.05 1.61 -83.51
CA VAL A 19 18.14 2.10 -84.40
C VAL A 19 18.39 3.62 -84.30
N ALA A 20 19.59 4.15 -84.02
CA ALA A 20 20.96 3.62 -83.87
C ALA A 20 21.84 4.60 -83.06
N CYS A 21 22.92 4.06 -82.49
CA CYS A 21 24.14 4.78 -82.09
C CYS A 21 25.15 4.78 -83.25
N ASP A 22 25.92 5.85 -83.41
CA ASP A 22 27.21 5.92 -84.11
C ASP A 22 27.91 7.22 -83.63
N GLU A 23 28.77 7.18 -82.61
CA GLU A 23 30.22 6.92 -82.57
C GLU A 23 31.13 7.99 -83.19
N ASP A 24 32.28 8.18 -82.49
CA ASP A 24 33.58 8.68 -82.93
C ASP A 24 33.94 10.17 -82.75
N LYS A 25 35.09 10.59 -82.17
CA LYS A 25 36.29 9.91 -81.61
C LYS A 25 37.23 11.03 -81.08
N LYS A 26 37.89 10.93 -79.92
CA LYS A 26 39.34 10.57 -79.69
C LYS A 26 39.93 11.58 -78.67
N THR A 27 40.81 11.32 -77.70
CA THR A 27 41.65 10.19 -77.22
C THR A 27 42.30 10.69 -75.90
N THR A 28 42.70 9.90 -74.89
CA THR A 28 43.79 8.90 -74.95
C THR A 28 43.83 8.00 -73.71
N ASN A 29 43.85 6.69 -73.98
CA ASN A 29 44.40 5.50 -73.29
C ASN A 29 45.16 5.62 -71.94
N ASN A 30 44.81 4.71 -71.02
CA ASN A 30 45.68 3.56 -70.69
C ASN A 30 44.84 2.40 -70.10
N VAL A 31 44.64 1.34 -70.87
CA VAL A 31 44.21 0.03 -70.37
C VAL A 31 45.46 -0.71 -69.95
N ASN A 32 45.65 -0.90 -68.64
CA ASN A 32 46.43 -2.00 -68.06
C ASN A 32 46.18 -2.03 -66.55
N ASN A 33 45.06 -2.59 -66.10
CA ASN A 33 45.11 -3.60 -65.03
C ASN A 33 43.78 -4.36 -64.96
N VAL A 34 43.67 -5.45 -65.71
CA VAL A 34 42.76 -6.53 -65.34
C VAL A 34 43.40 -7.28 -64.16
N ASN A 35 43.47 -6.62 -63.00
CA ASN A 35 43.72 -7.25 -61.69
C ASN A 35 43.23 -6.29 -60.60
N ASN A 36 41.91 -6.24 -60.38
CA ASN A 36 41.46 -6.22 -59.00
C ASN A 36 40.10 -6.93 -58.89
N LEU A 37 40.16 -8.26 -58.80
CA LEU A 37 39.13 -9.09 -58.16
C LEU A 37 39.11 -8.88 -56.63
N ASN A 38 39.50 -7.70 -56.13
CA ASN A 38 39.36 -7.30 -54.75
C ASN A 38 38.77 -5.86 -54.71
N ASN A 39 37.54 -5.68 -55.20
CA ASN A 39 36.74 -4.56 -54.71
C ASN A 39 36.29 -4.97 -53.31
N VAL A 40 37.14 -4.63 -52.35
CA VAL A 40 36.88 -4.70 -50.91
C VAL A 40 35.48 -4.14 -50.68
N ASN A 41 34.64 -4.89 -49.98
CA ASN A 41 33.37 -4.44 -49.42
C ASN A 41 33.51 -2.98 -48.98
N ASN A 42 33.02 -2.07 -49.81
CA ASN A 42 32.88 -0.68 -49.39
C ASN A 42 31.57 -0.71 -48.65
N ALA A 43 31.62 -0.87 -47.33
CA ALA A 43 30.43 -0.80 -46.52
C ALA A 43 29.73 0.53 -46.81
N VAL A 44 28.52 0.47 -47.34
CA VAL A 44 27.76 1.65 -47.78
C VAL A 44 26.48 1.69 -46.98
N CYS A 45 26.51 2.54 -45.97
CA CYS A 45 25.34 2.79 -45.18
C CYS A 45 24.18 3.30 -46.03
N GLY A 46 23.03 2.64 -45.90
CA GLY A 46 21.78 2.92 -46.59
C GLY A 46 21.59 2.15 -47.90
N ASP A 47 22.31 1.05 -48.13
CA ASP A 47 22.19 0.24 -49.35
C ASP A 47 21.26 -0.99 -49.21
N SER A 48 20.55 -1.07 -48.09
CA SER A 48 19.66 -2.17 -47.69
C SER A 48 20.37 -3.49 -47.39
N THR A 49 21.68 -3.47 -47.21
CA THR A 49 22.45 -4.64 -46.80
C THR A 49 23.33 -4.31 -45.60
N VAL A 50 23.15 -5.05 -44.50
CA VAL A 50 23.98 -4.87 -43.30
C VAL A 50 25.38 -5.43 -43.56
N ASP A 51 26.36 -4.54 -43.72
CA ASP A 51 27.77 -4.89 -43.91
C ASP A 51 28.54 -5.10 -42.59
N GLU A 52 29.78 -5.60 -42.65
CA GLU A 52 30.56 -5.95 -41.44
C GLU A 52 30.85 -4.78 -40.47
N THR A 53 30.62 -3.53 -40.89
CA THR A 53 30.85 -2.33 -40.07
C THR A 53 29.57 -1.61 -39.64
N GLU A 54 28.40 -2.14 -40.00
CA GLU A 54 27.09 -1.55 -39.74
C GLU A 54 26.36 -2.36 -38.68
N ASP A 55 25.67 -1.66 -37.76
CA ASP A 55 24.84 -2.32 -36.77
C ASP A 55 23.45 -2.65 -37.36
N CYS A 56 22.98 -1.80 -38.28
CA CYS A 56 21.73 -1.93 -39.03
C CYS A 56 21.84 -1.26 -40.41
N ASP A 57 20.91 -1.58 -41.31
CA ASP A 57 20.75 -0.88 -42.60
C ASP A 57 19.31 -1.09 -43.10
N ASP A 58 18.49 -0.05 -42.96
CA ASP A 58 17.12 0.02 -43.48
C ASP A 58 17.06 0.64 -44.90
N GLY A 59 18.21 0.79 -45.54
CA GLY A 59 18.36 1.40 -46.85
C GLY A 59 18.14 2.92 -46.81
N GLU A 60 17.39 3.41 -47.80
CA GLU A 60 16.92 4.81 -47.87
C GLU A 60 16.02 5.20 -46.68
N ALA A 61 15.60 4.25 -45.83
CA ALA A 61 14.82 4.51 -44.63
C ALA A 61 15.68 4.84 -43.40
N ASN A 62 17.01 4.77 -43.49
CA ASN A 62 17.88 5.23 -42.40
C ASN A 62 17.62 6.71 -42.10
N ALA A 63 17.39 7.03 -40.83
CA ALA A 63 17.00 8.36 -40.39
C ALA A 63 17.34 8.59 -38.92
N ASN A 64 17.50 9.86 -38.54
CA ASN A 64 17.56 10.27 -37.13
C ASN A 64 16.14 10.61 -36.67
N GLU A 65 15.26 9.62 -36.74
CA GLU A 65 13.84 9.68 -36.42
C GLU A 65 13.49 8.44 -35.60
N PRO A 66 12.37 8.44 -34.87
CA PRO A 66 11.95 7.30 -34.05
C PRO A 66 11.89 5.98 -34.82
N ASP A 67 12.39 4.93 -34.21
CA ASP A 67 12.31 3.53 -34.64
C ASP A 67 13.05 3.22 -35.95
N ALA A 68 14.03 4.05 -36.32
CA ALA A 68 14.82 3.91 -37.54
C ALA A 68 16.29 3.62 -37.22
N CYS A 69 16.91 2.81 -38.07
CA CYS A 69 18.36 2.77 -38.14
C CYS A 69 18.92 4.19 -38.34
N ARG A 70 19.91 4.60 -37.54
CA ARG A 70 20.45 5.97 -37.61
C ARG A 70 21.08 6.21 -38.98
N ALA A 71 21.17 7.48 -39.38
CA ALA A 71 21.67 7.86 -40.70
C ALA A 71 23.13 7.45 -40.98
N ASP A 72 23.86 7.03 -39.94
CA ASP A 72 25.22 6.51 -39.99
C ASP A 72 25.31 4.98 -39.78
N CYS A 73 24.18 4.27 -39.90
CA CYS A 73 24.06 2.81 -39.76
C CYS A 73 24.44 2.27 -38.39
N THR A 74 24.27 3.12 -37.37
CA THR A 74 24.29 2.71 -35.98
C THR A 74 22.87 2.43 -35.50
N HIS A 75 22.75 1.53 -34.52
CA HIS A 75 21.48 1.36 -33.84
C HIS A 75 21.09 2.63 -33.07
N PRO A 76 19.79 2.85 -32.87
CA PRO A 76 19.30 3.80 -31.87
C PRO A 76 20.04 3.70 -30.54
N VAL A 77 20.29 4.84 -29.90
CA VAL A 77 20.98 4.91 -28.61
C VAL A 77 20.24 5.82 -27.65
N CYS A 78 20.10 5.34 -26.43
CA CYS A 78 19.56 6.13 -25.34
C CYS A 78 20.38 7.41 -25.09
N GLY A 79 19.68 8.53 -24.98
CA GLY A 79 20.23 9.85 -24.67
C GLY A 79 20.52 10.71 -25.90
N ASP A 80 19.94 10.39 -27.06
CA ASP A 80 20.06 11.20 -28.28
C ASP A 80 18.85 12.10 -28.56
N ALA A 81 17.90 12.15 -27.63
CA ALA A 81 16.65 12.90 -27.69
C ALA A 81 15.67 12.41 -28.76
N ILE A 82 15.84 11.17 -29.23
CA ILE A 82 14.91 10.47 -30.11
C ILE A 82 14.35 9.30 -29.30
N LEU A 83 13.03 9.27 -29.14
CA LEU A 83 12.38 8.18 -28.43
C LEU A 83 12.20 6.98 -29.37
N ASP A 84 12.94 5.90 -29.13
CA ASP A 84 12.85 4.65 -29.89
C ASP A 84 12.09 3.57 -29.10
N VAL A 85 10.88 3.24 -29.56
CA VAL A 85 9.97 2.28 -28.91
C VAL A 85 9.95 0.91 -29.60
N LEU A 86 10.69 0.75 -30.70
CA LEU A 86 10.74 -0.49 -31.45
C LEU A 86 11.57 -1.56 -30.72
N GLN A 87 10.92 -2.67 -30.40
CA GLN A 87 11.53 -3.81 -29.72
C GLN A 87 12.82 -4.35 -30.37
N ALA A 88 13.03 -4.14 -31.67
CA ALA A 88 14.22 -4.61 -32.37
C ALA A 88 15.49 -3.85 -31.98
N TYR A 89 15.38 -2.62 -31.45
CA TYR A 89 16.52 -1.76 -31.12
C TYR A 89 16.68 -1.50 -29.60
N GLY A 90 15.79 -2.05 -28.78
CA GLY A 90 15.65 -1.67 -27.37
C GLY A 90 14.44 -0.75 -27.23
N VAL A 91 13.63 -0.96 -26.20
CA VAL A 91 12.45 -0.12 -25.97
C VAL A 91 12.85 0.94 -24.97
N GLU A 92 12.85 2.17 -25.42
CA GLU A 92 12.95 3.35 -24.57
C GLU A 92 11.54 3.75 -24.12
N GLU A 93 11.41 4.10 -22.86
CA GLU A 93 10.17 4.64 -22.31
C GLU A 93 10.17 6.18 -22.31
N CYS A 94 11.37 6.76 -22.38
CA CYS A 94 11.65 8.18 -22.46
C CYS A 94 13.03 8.39 -23.10
N ASP A 95 13.27 9.56 -23.69
CA ASP A 95 14.61 10.02 -24.05
C ASP A 95 14.64 11.56 -24.03
N ASN A 96 15.22 12.12 -22.95
CA ASN A 96 15.41 13.57 -22.80
C ASN A 96 16.77 14.03 -23.34
N GLY A 97 17.49 13.18 -24.07
CA GLY A 97 18.80 13.44 -24.64
C GLY A 97 19.91 13.47 -23.60
N GLU A 98 20.82 14.43 -23.75
CA GLU A 98 21.87 14.74 -22.76
C GLU A 98 21.31 15.07 -21.37
N ALA A 99 20.00 15.35 -21.25
CA ALA A 99 19.34 15.60 -19.99
C ALA A 99 18.95 14.32 -19.23
N ASN A 100 19.12 13.12 -19.77
CA ASN A 100 18.90 11.88 -19.02
C ASN A 100 19.83 11.83 -17.79
N ALA A 101 19.27 11.49 -16.64
CA ALA A 101 20.00 11.49 -15.37
C ALA A 101 19.30 10.59 -14.35
N ASP A 102 20.08 10.06 -13.40
CA ASP A 102 19.56 9.37 -12.22
C ASP A 102 19.28 10.42 -11.12
N GLU A 103 18.38 11.35 -11.44
CA GLU A 103 17.97 12.51 -10.64
C GLU A 103 16.44 12.68 -10.68
N PRO A 104 15.83 13.38 -9.69
CA PRO A 104 14.38 13.52 -9.58
C PRO A 104 13.67 14.06 -10.83
N ASN A 105 12.59 13.38 -11.20
CA ASN A 105 11.64 13.70 -12.27
C ASN A 105 12.24 13.74 -13.68
N VAL A 106 13.31 12.97 -13.90
CA VAL A 106 14.02 12.93 -15.18
C VAL A 106 14.13 11.49 -15.67
N CYS A 107 14.07 11.34 -16.99
CA CYS A 107 14.37 10.08 -17.68
C CYS A 107 15.71 9.51 -17.21
N ARG A 108 15.71 8.24 -16.79
CA ARG A 108 16.91 7.58 -16.26
C ARG A 108 17.97 7.44 -17.35
N THR A 109 19.22 7.25 -16.93
CA THR A 109 20.37 7.13 -17.87
C THR A 109 20.29 5.91 -18.80
N ASN A 110 19.34 5.00 -18.55
CA ASN A 110 19.03 3.83 -19.36
C ASN A 110 17.71 3.97 -20.16
N CYS A 111 17.16 5.18 -20.27
CA CYS A 111 15.93 5.50 -21.01
C CYS A 111 14.67 4.79 -20.51
N LEU A 112 14.68 4.46 -19.22
CA LEU A 112 13.48 4.06 -18.49
C LEU A 112 12.88 5.28 -17.79
N ASN A 113 11.56 5.30 -17.67
CA ASN A 113 10.91 6.30 -16.84
C ASN A 113 11.34 6.13 -15.37
N PRO A 114 11.19 7.18 -14.56
CA PRO A 114 11.21 7.03 -13.11
C PRO A 114 10.36 5.87 -12.62
N PHE A 115 10.86 5.15 -11.62
CA PHE A 115 10.17 4.00 -11.07
C PHE A 115 10.38 3.86 -9.58
N CYS A 116 9.33 3.43 -8.90
CA CYS A 116 9.34 3.22 -7.48
C CYS A 116 10.33 2.13 -7.06
N GLY A 117 11.13 2.43 -6.04
CA GLY A 117 12.12 1.55 -5.42
C GLY A 117 13.53 1.77 -5.95
N ASP A 118 13.82 2.90 -6.61
CA ASP A 118 15.15 3.22 -7.13
C ASP A 118 15.95 4.20 -6.24
N SER A 119 15.39 4.57 -5.09
CA SER A 119 15.96 5.52 -4.13
C SER A 119 16.03 6.98 -4.63
N ILE A 120 15.36 7.29 -5.73
CA ILE A 120 15.17 8.65 -6.24
C ILE A 120 13.70 8.98 -6.03
N LEU A 121 13.41 10.14 -5.45
CA LEU A 121 12.04 10.58 -5.24
C LEU A 121 11.55 11.35 -6.47
N ASP A 122 10.60 10.78 -7.20
CA ASP A 122 10.00 11.38 -8.39
C ASP A 122 8.56 11.82 -8.12
N ASP A 123 8.44 12.97 -7.44
CA ASP A 123 7.15 13.53 -7.00
C ASP A 123 6.24 13.98 -8.14
N GLU A 124 6.77 14.31 -9.33
CA GLU A 124 5.96 14.56 -10.53
C GLU A 124 5.41 13.25 -11.15
N PHE A 125 5.96 12.09 -10.77
CA PHE A 125 5.55 10.75 -11.21
C PHE A 125 4.79 9.97 -10.13
N PHE A 126 4.15 10.69 -9.19
CA PHE A 126 3.28 10.17 -8.13
C PHE A 126 3.97 9.42 -6.99
N GLU A 127 5.29 9.57 -6.85
CA GLU A 127 5.98 9.09 -5.67
C GLU A 127 5.88 10.12 -4.55
N GLU A 128 5.44 9.69 -3.38
CA GLU A 128 5.44 10.52 -2.18
C GLU A 128 6.66 10.26 -1.28
N CYS A 129 7.27 9.08 -1.46
CA CYS A 129 8.51 8.62 -0.84
C CYS A 129 9.18 7.58 -1.76
N ASP A 130 10.49 7.44 -1.69
CA ASP A 130 11.20 6.30 -2.30
C ASP A 130 12.42 5.95 -1.44
N TYR A 131 12.34 4.85 -0.70
CA TYR A 131 13.42 4.34 0.14
C TYR A 131 14.19 3.19 -0.54
N GLY A 132 14.01 3.03 -1.85
CA GLY A 132 14.62 1.96 -2.63
C GLY A 132 14.10 0.59 -2.23
N ASP A 133 15.04 -0.34 -2.06
CA ASP A 133 14.81 -1.66 -1.45
C ASP A 133 14.21 -1.59 -0.02
N GLY A 134 14.17 -0.40 0.59
CA GLY A 134 13.57 -0.15 1.89
C GLY A 134 12.05 0.02 1.87
N ASN A 135 11.42 0.10 0.70
CA ASN A 135 9.96 0.16 0.59
C ASN A 135 9.33 -1.16 1.06
N ALA A 136 8.36 -1.10 1.97
CA ALA A 136 7.66 -2.26 2.48
C ALA A 136 6.29 -1.94 3.11
N ASP A 137 5.42 -2.95 3.14
CA ASP A 137 4.18 -2.93 3.90
C ASP A 137 4.50 -3.25 5.38
N ALA A 138 5.27 -2.36 6.00
CA ALA A 138 5.77 -2.49 7.37
C ALA A 138 5.76 -1.14 8.09
N PRO A 139 5.78 -1.13 9.43
CA PRO A 139 5.71 0.12 10.20
C PRO A 139 6.85 1.09 9.89
N ASN A 140 6.51 2.37 9.74
CA ASN A 140 7.42 3.51 9.63
C ASN A 140 8.29 3.53 8.37
N VAL A 141 7.85 2.87 7.31
CA VAL A 141 8.56 2.84 6.03
C VAL A 141 7.61 3.16 4.89
N CYS A 142 8.18 3.70 3.82
CA CYS A 142 7.48 3.94 2.56
C CYS A 142 6.81 2.64 2.08
N ARG A 143 5.55 2.69 1.64
CA ARG A 143 4.85 1.50 1.17
C ARG A 143 5.42 1.04 -0.18
N GLN A 144 5.14 -0.20 -0.58
CA GLN A 144 5.67 -0.79 -1.83
C GLN A 144 5.32 0.01 -3.11
N GLY A 145 4.28 0.84 -3.06
CA GLY A 145 3.86 1.71 -4.16
C GLY A 145 4.44 3.13 -4.13
N CYS A 146 5.48 3.38 -3.33
CA CYS A 146 6.06 4.72 -3.14
C CYS A 146 5.07 5.76 -2.62
N ILE A 147 4.11 5.28 -1.83
CA ILE A 147 3.14 6.10 -1.12
C ILE A 147 3.52 6.16 0.34
N ASN A 148 3.26 7.30 0.96
CA ASN A 148 3.48 7.43 2.39
C ASN A 148 2.51 6.54 3.17
N PRO A 149 2.93 6.09 4.37
CA PRO A 149 2.00 5.52 5.33
C PRO A 149 0.79 6.43 5.55
N ALA A 150 -0.39 5.85 5.64
CA ALA A 150 -1.61 6.58 5.89
C ALA A 150 -2.56 5.75 6.74
N CYS A 151 -3.31 6.43 7.59
CA CYS A 151 -4.32 5.79 8.41
C CYS A 151 -5.34 5.02 7.58
N GLY A 152 -5.61 3.78 8.00
CA GLY A 152 -6.55 2.87 7.37
C GLY A 152 -5.89 1.94 6.36
N ASP A 153 -4.57 1.81 6.37
CA ASP A 153 -3.85 0.85 5.53
C ASP A 153 -3.52 -0.47 6.28
N GLY A 154 -3.96 -0.57 7.53
CA GLY A 154 -3.84 -1.76 8.38
C GLY A 154 -2.46 -1.93 9.00
N ILE A 155 -1.57 -0.93 8.90
CA ILE A 155 -0.21 -0.97 9.43
C ILE A 155 -0.04 0.22 10.36
N ILE A 156 0.19 -0.08 11.65
CA ILE A 156 0.37 0.96 12.65
C ILE A 156 1.73 1.66 12.44
N ASP A 157 1.67 2.93 12.09
CA ASP A 157 2.82 3.81 11.91
C ASP A 157 3.03 4.72 13.12
N PHE A 158 4.19 4.61 13.78
CA PHE A 158 4.53 5.38 15.00
C PHE A 158 5.39 6.61 14.69
N SER A 159 5.51 6.99 13.42
CA SER A 159 6.45 8.01 12.96
C SER A 159 5.83 9.40 13.10
N LEU A 160 6.54 10.30 13.77
CA LEU A 160 6.19 11.72 13.84
C LEU A 160 6.05 12.40 12.46
N VAL A 161 6.59 11.79 11.40
CA VAL A 161 6.52 12.31 10.04
C VAL A 161 5.17 12.01 9.38
N TRP A 162 4.59 10.84 9.64
CA TRP A 162 3.41 10.32 8.94
C TRP A 162 2.14 10.32 9.80
N GLY A 163 2.28 10.61 11.10
CA GLY A 163 1.22 10.52 12.08
C GLY A 163 1.61 9.47 13.11
N GLU A 164 1.49 9.81 14.40
CA GLU A 164 1.63 8.79 15.43
C GLU A 164 0.31 8.03 15.51
N GLU A 165 0.27 6.81 15.01
CA GLU A 165 -0.89 5.94 15.12
C GLU A 165 -0.82 5.13 16.41
N THR A 166 -1.96 4.97 17.05
CA THR A 166 -2.11 4.09 18.23
C THR A 166 -2.90 2.83 17.91
N CYS A 167 -3.59 2.83 16.76
CA CYS A 167 -4.33 1.75 16.15
C CYS A 167 -4.37 2.01 14.64
N ASP A 168 -4.68 0.99 13.85
CA ASP A 168 -5.08 1.07 12.45
C ASP A 168 -5.82 -0.24 12.14
N ASP A 169 -7.14 -0.18 12.07
CA ASP A 169 -8.03 -1.33 11.81
C ASP A 169 -8.33 -1.55 10.32
N GLY A 170 -7.65 -0.83 9.43
CA GLY A 170 -7.71 -1.00 7.99
C GLY A 170 -8.78 -0.17 7.29
N ASP A 171 -9.38 0.81 7.97
CA ASP A 171 -10.16 1.86 7.33
C ASP A 171 -10.08 3.20 8.11
N THR A 172 -10.96 4.14 7.79
CA THR A 172 -11.00 5.47 8.41
C THR A 172 -12.39 5.79 8.94
N ASP A 173 -13.25 4.78 9.09
CA ASP A 173 -14.56 4.94 9.67
C ASP A 173 -14.40 5.27 11.17
N ALA A 174 -15.51 5.49 11.84
CA ALA A 174 -15.54 5.83 13.26
C ALA A 174 -16.63 4.98 13.92
N GLU A 175 -16.57 4.88 15.24
CA GLU A 175 -17.43 4.02 16.07
C GLU A 175 -17.16 2.51 15.93
N ASP A 176 -15.95 2.14 15.47
CA ASP A 176 -15.40 0.78 15.37
C ASP A 176 -14.16 0.57 16.26
N GLY A 177 -13.72 1.61 16.95
CA GLY A 177 -12.61 1.59 17.89
C GLY A 177 -11.32 2.23 17.39
N CYS A 178 -11.17 2.51 16.09
CA CYS A 178 -10.05 3.28 15.56
C CYS A 178 -10.55 4.39 14.63
N ASN A 179 -10.58 5.64 15.10
CA ASN A 179 -11.09 6.73 14.26
C ASN A 179 -10.18 7.00 13.05
N GLY A 180 -10.69 7.74 12.06
CA GLY A 180 -9.93 8.19 10.88
C GLY A 180 -8.71 9.10 11.11
N SER A 181 -8.23 9.27 12.35
CA SER A 181 -6.88 9.80 12.67
C SER A 181 -5.97 8.73 13.30
N CYS A 182 -6.37 7.46 13.21
CA CYS A 182 -5.71 6.27 13.74
C CYS A 182 -5.41 6.38 15.24
N LYS A 183 -6.39 6.95 15.95
CA LYS A 183 -6.43 7.05 17.40
C LYS A 183 -7.51 6.14 17.95
N ILE A 184 -7.16 5.41 19.02
CA ILE A 184 -8.12 4.55 19.72
C ILE A 184 -9.28 5.43 20.17
N GLU A 185 -10.50 5.01 19.85
CA GLU A 185 -11.72 5.71 20.24
C GLU A 185 -12.00 5.52 21.73
N LEU A 186 -12.72 6.47 22.34
CA LEU A 186 -13.06 6.39 23.75
C LEU A 186 -13.89 5.14 24.01
N GLY A 187 -13.39 4.27 24.87
CA GLY A 187 -14.08 3.04 25.22
C GLY A 187 -13.80 1.82 24.36
N TRP A 188 -12.70 1.89 23.63
CA TRP A 188 -12.22 0.79 22.84
C TRP A 188 -10.80 0.42 23.26
N SER A 189 -10.51 -0.88 23.17
CA SER A 189 -9.16 -1.41 23.30
C SER A 189 -8.81 -2.10 21.99
N CYS A 190 -7.74 -1.64 21.34
CA CYS A 190 -7.28 -2.15 20.06
C CYS A 190 -5.96 -2.89 20.24
N GLN A 191 -5.82 -4.06 19.61
CA GLN A 191 -4.60 -4.87 19.64
C GLN A 191 -4.31 -5.50 18.27
N GLY A 192 -3.04 -5.79 17.99
CA GLY A 192 -2.62 -6.45 16.76
C GLY A 192 -2.30 -5.49 15.61
N GLN A 193 -1.98 -6.06 14.44
CA GLN A 193 -1.74 -5.35 13.19
C GLN A 193 -2.20 -6.23 12.01
N PRO A 194 -3.26 -5.86 11.26
CA PRO A 194 -4.16 -4.74 11.55
C PRO A 194 -4.78 -4.81 12.95
N SER A 195 -5.14 -3.65 13.48
CA SER A 195 -5.77 -3.52 14.79
C SER A 195 -7.13 -4.21 14.78
N VAL A 196 -7.41 -4.94 15.85
CA VAL A 196 -8.74 -5.44 16.16
C VAL A 196 -9.18 -4.77 17.44
N CYS A 197 -10.25 -4.01 17.36
CA CYS A 197 -10.78 -3.23 18.47
C CYS A 197 -12.01 -3.91 19.10
N THR A 198 -12.09 -3.86 20.42
CA THR A 198 -13.22 -4.37 21.22
C THR A 198 -13.58 -3.38 22.32
N ASP A 199 -14.80 -3.46 22.87
CA ASP A 199 -15.24 -2.70 24.06
C ASP A 199 -14.15 -2.70 25.16
N GLY A 200 -13.80 -1.50 25.65
CA GLY A 200 -12.60 -1.14 26.41
C GLY A 200 -12.54 -1.58 27.86
N CYS A 201 -13.09 -2.76 28.18
CA CYS A 201 -13.24 -3.21 29.55
C CYS A 201 -11.92 -3.30 30.33
N GLY A 202 -11.86 -2.60 31.46
CA GLY A 202 -10.74 -2.54 32.40
C GLY A 202 -9.93 -1.24 32.32
N ASP A 203 -10.40 -0.24 31.56
CA ASP A 203 -9.77 1.08 31.41
C ASP A 203 -10.24 2.10 32.45
N GLY A 204 -11.24 1.74 33.24
CA GLY A 204 -11.82 2.51 34.33
C GLY A 204 -12.83 3.56 33.89
N LEU A 205 -13.29 3.51 32.64
CA LEU A 205 -14.33 4.35 32.09
C LEU A 205 -15.57 3.50 31.83
N ILE A 206 -16.78 4.04 32.02
CA ILE A 206 -18.00 3.31 31.63
C ILE A 206 -18.46 3.83 30.28
N ASN A 207 -18.24 3.05 29.23
CA ASN A 207 -18.52 3.41 27.85
C ASN A 207 -19.15 2.24 27.07
N GLY A 208 -19.61 2.51 25.85
CA GLY A 208 -20.15 1.45 24.97
C GLY A 208 -21.23 0.59 25.63
N SER A 209 -20.95 -0.71 25.78
CA SER A 209 -21.87 -1.70 26.35
C SER A 209 -21.63 -2.00 27.84
N GLU A 210 -20.72 -1.29 28.49
CA GLU A 210 -20.28 -1.55 29.86
C GLU A 210 -21.34 -1.11 30.90
N GLU A 211 -21.52 -1.93 31.92
CA GLU A 211 -22.37 -1.63 33.09
C GLU A 211 -21.52 -1.20 34.31
N CYS A 212 -20.24 -1.54 34.29
CA CYS A 212 -19.21 -1.20 35.27
C CYS A 212 -17.83 -1.28 34.60
N ASP A 213 -16.83 -0.66 35.20
CA ASP A 213 -15.41 -0.83 34.89
C ASP A 213 -14.60 -0.37 36.12
N ASN A 214 -14.12 -1.32 36.92
CA ASN A 214 -13.48 -1.05 38.22
C ASN A 214 -11.95 -1.14 38.17
N GLU A 215 -11.38 -1.55 37.04
CA GLU A 215 -9.93 -1.59 36.85
C GLU A 215 -9.44 -0.33 36.14
N THR A 216 -8.12 -0.10 36.15
CA THR A 216 -7.50 1.02 35.40
C THR A 216 -6.23 0.56 34.68
N ASP A 217 -6.02 -0.75 34.60
CA ASP A 217 -4.82 -1.39 34.09
C ASP A 217 -5.08 -2.24 32.84
N PHE A 218 -6.29 -2.15 32.27
CA PHE A 218 -6.78 -2.88 31.10
C PHE A 218 -6.77 -4.41 31.29
N ILE A 219 -6.76 -4.90 32.54
CA ILE A 219 -6.85 -6.32 32.86
C ILE A 219 -8.17 -6.57 33.60
N PRO A 220 -9.27 -6.81 32.87
CA PRO A 220 -10.56 -7.02 33.50
C PRO A 220 -10.60 -8.41 34.15
N ASN A 221 -10.94 -8.47 35.44
CA ASN A 221 -10.99 -9.70 36.22
C ASN A 221 -12.43 -10.13 36.49
N SER A 222 -12.62 -11.17 37.29
CA SER A 222 -13.95 -11.58 37.74
C SER A 222 -13.87 -11.98 39.21
N GLY A 223 -14.95 -11.81 39.94
CA GLY A 223 -15.04 -12.03 41.38
C GLY A 223 -14.79 -10.78 42.24
N ASP A 224 -14.71 -9.61 41.63
CA ASP A 224 -14.52 -8.30 42.28
C ASP A 224 -15.70 -7.33 42.01
N GLY A 225 -16.77 -7.84 41.40
CA GLY A 225 -18.03 -7.14 41.18
C GLY A 225 -18.22 -6.58 39.79
N CYS A 226 -17.17 -6.48 38.98
CA CYS A 226 -17.28 -6.27 37.55
C CYS A 226 -16.70 -7.46 36.81
N SER A 227 -17.46 -8.05 35.90
CA SER A 227 -16.99 -9.23 35.16
C SER A 227 -15.87 -8.85 34.18
N ALA A 228 -15.18 -9.85 33.62
CA ALA A 228 -14.19 -9.66 32.56
C ALA A 228 -14.75 -9.07 31.23
N THR A 229 -16.08 -8.90 31.17
CA THR A 229 -16.84 -8.28 30.07
C THR A 229 -17.59 -7.02 30.51
N CYS A 230 -17.18 -6.42 31.62
CA CYS A 230 -17.72 -5.16 32.14
C CYS A 230 -19.24 -5.17 32.32
N ARG A 231 -19.74 -6.30 32.84
CA ARG A 231 -21.09 -6.50 33.36
C ARG A 231 -21.03 -6.58 34.87
N VAL A 232 -22.03 -6.03 35.55
CA VAL A 232 -22.09 -6.13 37.01
C VAL A 232 -22.29 -7.59 37.38
N GLU A 233 -21.44 -8.11 38.27
CA GLU A 233 -21.54 -9.49 38.71
C GLU A 233 -22.76 -9.70 39.62
N VAL A 234 -23.32 -10.92 39.60
CA VAL A 234 -24.49 -11.24 40.44
C VAL A 234 -24.11 -11.11 41.92
N GLY A 235 -24.90 -10.33 42.66
CA GLY A 235 -24.67 -10.04 44.07
C GLY A 235 -23.79 -8.82 44.35
N TRP A 236 -23.50 -8.00 43.33
CA TRP A 236 -22.72 -6.78 43.46
C TRP A 236 -23.50 -5.55 43.00
N ALA A 237 -23.18 -4.41 43.61
CA ALA A 237 -23.60 -3.09 43.19
C ALA A 237 -22.36 -2.25 42.85
N CYS A 238 -22.30 -1.74 41.63
CA CYS A 238 -21.22 -0.88 41.15
C CYS A 238 -21.71 0.56 40.97
N SER A 239 -20.89 1.55 41.33
CA SER A 239 -21.18 2.97 41.11
C SER A 239 -19.91 3.80 40.94
N GLY A 240 -20.01 4.92 40.22
CA GLY A 240 -18.88 5.81 39.95
C GLY A 240 -18.10 5.44 38.68
N GLU A 241 -17.12 6.28 38.35
CA GLU A 241 -16.18 6.11 37.23
C GLU A 241 -14.78 6.55 37.71
N PRO A 242 -13.81 5.62 37.89
CA PRO A 242 -13.94 4.17 37.80
C PRO A 242 -14.98 3.58 38.76
N SER A 243 -15.56 2.45 38.39
CA SER A 243 -16.59 1.76 39.18
C SER A 243 -16.03 1.31 40.51
N ASN A 244 -16.73 1.67 41.58
CA ASN A 244 -16.56 1.07 42.90
C ASN A 244 -17.64 0.01 43.08
N CYS A 245 -17.25 -1.26 43.10
CA CYS A 245 -18.15 -2.39 43.26
C CYS A 245 -18.09 -2.94 44.69
N THR A 246 -19.26 -3.06 45.32
CA THR A 246 -19.42 -3.64 46.65
C THR A 246 -20.50 -4.73 46.63
N PRO A 247 -20.35 -5.82 47.40
CA PRO A 247 -21.41 -6.82 47.56
C PRO A 247 -22.72 -6.21 48.07
N ILE A 248 -23.86 -6.77 47.65
CA ILE A 248 -25.19 -6.33 48.09
C ILE A 248 -25.55 -7.07 49.36
N CYS A 249 -25.53 -6.35 50.48
CA CYS A 249 -25.91 -6.94 51.76
C CYS A 249 -27.40 -7.29 51.83
N GLY A 250 -27.69 -8.52 52.26
CA GLY A 250 -29.04 -9.04 52.48
C GLY A 250 -29.67 -9.66 51.24
N ASP A 251 -28.88 -10.03 50.23
CA ASP A 251 -29.39 -10.57 48.97
C ASP A 251 -29.37 -12.12 48.90
N ASN A 252 -28.98 -12.76 49.99
CA ASN A 252 -28.80 -14.21 50.16
C ASN A 252 -27.60 -14.81 49.41
N LEU A 253 -26.70 -13.99 48.88
CA LEU A 253 -25.44 -14.40 48.29
C LEU A 253 -24.30 -14.02 49.23
N ARG A 254 -23.18 -14.76 49.16
CA ARG A 254 -21.93 -14.33 49.79
C ARG A 254 -20.87 -14.29 48.71
N VAL A 255 -20.53 -13.10 48.28
CA VAL A 255 -19.55 -12.84 47.21
C VAL A 255 -18.43 -11.92 47.69
N GLY A 256 -17.24 -12.05 47.10
CA GLY A 256 -16.09 -11.23 47.45
C GLY A 256 -15.82 -11.17 48.97
N PRO A 257 -15.72 -9.96 49.57
CA PRO A 257 -15.51 -9.76 51.01
C PRO A 257 -16.54 -10.40 51.95
N GLU A 258 -17.76 -10.72 51.49
CA GLU A 258 -18.76 -11.39 52.32
C GLU A 258 -18.38 -12.84 52.63
N THR A 259 -17.49 -13.44 51.83
CA THR A 259 -17.02 -14.82 52.03
C THR A 259 -16.03 -14.96 53.20
N ASP A 260 -15.53 -13.84 53.72
CA ASP A 260 -14.62 -13.80 54.86
C ASP A 260 -15.30 -14.26 56.16
N ALA A 261 -14.50 -14.73 57.12
CA ALA A 261 -15.00 -15.29 58.38
C ALA A 261 -15.64 -14.26 59.33
N LEU A 262 -15.39 -12.97 59.11
CA LEU A 262 -15.98 -11.86 59.88
C LEU A 262 -17.21 -11.25 59.19
N SER A 263 -17.55 -11.75 58.01
CA SER A 263 -18.63 -11.25 57.18
C SER A 263 -19.75 -12.28 57.07
N CYS A 264 -20.96 -11.83 56.74
CA CYS A 264 -22.17 -12.64 56.65
C CYS A 264 -23.13 -12.05 55.61
N ASP A 265 -24.13 -12.83 55.20
CA ASP A 265 -25.34 -12.33 54.53
C ASP A 265 -26.46 -13.29 54.94
N ASP A 266 -27.36 -12.86 55.83
CA ASP A 266 -28.49 -13.66 56.32
C ASP A 266 -29.82 -13.35 55.61
N GLY A 267 -29.73 -12.64 54.47
CA GLY A 267 -30.87 -12.37 53.59
C GLY A 267 -31.70 -11.15 53.94
N ASP A 268 -31.26 -10.32 54.89
CA ASP A 268 -31.79 -8.98 55.11
C ASP A 268 -30.72 -7.99 55.65
N THR A 269 -31.15 -6.82 56.14
CA THR A 269 -30.26 -5.77 56.67
C THR A 269 -30.68 -5.33 58.08
N GLU A 270 -31.49 -6.13 58.77
CA GLU A 270 -31.99 -5.83 60.11
C GLU A 270 -30.89 -6.12 61.14
N PRO A 271 -30.55 -5.19 62.04
CA PRO A 271 -29.55 -5.46 63.06
C PRO A 271 -30.11 -6.30 64.21
N ASN A 272 -29.23 -6.97 64.95
CA ASN A 272 -29.44 -7.77 66.17
C ASN A 272 -29.97 -9.21 65.96
N ASP A 273 -29.81 -9.79 64.78
CA ASP A 273 -30.06 -11.20 64.46
C ASP A 273 -28.79 -11.99 64.07
N GLY A 274 -27.64 -11.33 64.16
CA GLY A 274 -26.32 -11.91 63.97
C GLY A 274 -25.56 -11.39 62.75
N CYS A 275 -26.22 -10.76 61.79
CA CYS A 275 -25.59 -10.05 60.68
C CYS A 275 -26.03 -8.59 60.67
N ASP A 276 -25.10 -7.64 60.68
CA ASP A 276 -25.48 -6.23 60.62
C ASP A 276 -25.79 -5.76 59.19
N GLY A 277 -26.37 -4.57 59.05
CA GLY A 277 -26.66 -3.98 57.73
C GLY A 277 -25.44 -3.59 56.89
N ASN A 278 -24.21 -3.87 57.35
CA ASN A 278 -22.97 -3.79 56.56
C ASN A 278 -22.38 -5.20 56.30
N CYS A 279 -23.16 -6.25 56.54
CA CYS A 279 -22.80 -7.64 56.35
C CYS A 279 -21.60 -8.10 57.19
N LEU A 280 -21.51 -7.58 58.42
CA LEU A 280 -20.54 -7.98 59.43
C LEU A 280 -21.20 -8.81 60.52
N VAL A 281 -20.50 -9.85 60.98
CA VAL A 281 -20.97 -10.70 62.07
C VAL A 281 -21.00 -9.89 63.37
N GLU A 282 -22.16 -9.87 64.02
CA GLU A 282 -22.37 -9.13 65.25
C GLU A 282 -21.64 -9.76 66.45
N GLU A 283 -21.29 -8.92 67.44
CA GLU A 283 -20.59 -9.40 68.64
C GLU A 283 -21.45 -10.43 69.40
N GLY A 284 -20.88 -11.61 69.65
CA GLY A 284 -21.57 -12.69 70.35
C GLY A 284 -22.37 -13.63 69.44
N TRP A 285 -22.23 -13.50 68.12
CA TRP A 285 -22.84 -14.40 67.14
C TRP A 285 -21.79 -15.24 66.39
N THR A 286 -22.24 -16.36 65.84
CA THR A 286 -21.50 -17.18 64.88
C THR A 286 -22.39 -17.41 63.67
N CYS A 287 -21.97 -16.92 62.49
CA CYS A 287 -22.69 -17.09 61.22
C CYS A 287 -21.98 -18.10 60.33
N THR A 288 -22.74 -19.04 59.74
CA THR A 288 -22.19 -20.06 58.82
C THR A 288 -23.14 -20.34 57.67
N GLY A 289 -22.60 -20.74 56.51
CA GLY A 289 -23.40 -21.09 55.32
C GLY A 289 -23.45 -19.99 54.27
N THR A 290 -24.26 -20.25 53.23
CA THR A 290 -24.62 -19.34 52.13
C THR A 290 -26.08 -19.62 51.73
N PRO A 291 -27.05 -18.78 52.11
CA PRO A 291 -26.93 -17.62 53.02
C PRO A 291 -26.50 -18.02 54.43
N SER A 292 -25.96 -17.04 55.16
CA SER A 292 -25.54 -17.17 56.55
C SER A 292 -26.73 -17.52 57.45
N VAL A 293 -26.52 -18.51 58.31
CA VAL A 293 -27.39 -18.79 59.45
C VAL A 293 -26.60 -18.42 60.70
N CYS A 294 -27.11 -17.45 61.45
CA CYS A 294 -26.46 -16.93 62.64
C CYS A 294 -27.03 -17.52 63.92
N ILE A 295 -26.13 -17.91 64.84
CA ILE A 295 -26.48 -18.43 66.17
C ILE A 295 -25.76 -17.62 67.25
N GLN A 296 -26.47 -17.26 68.30
CA GLN A 296 -25.90 -16.58 69.47
C GLN A 296 -25.03 -17.54 70.30
N ASN A 297 -23.85 -17.08 70.71
CA ASN A 297 -22.86 -17.83 71.49
C ASN A 297 -23.20 -17.96 72.98
#